data_AF-A0A7H4PHI9-F1
#
_entry.id   AF-A0A7H4PHI9-F1
#
_cell.length_a   1.000
_cell.length_b   1.000
_cell.length_c   1.000
_cell.angle_alpha   90.00
_cell.angle_beta   90.00
_cell.angle_gamma   90.00
#
_symmetry.space_group_name_H-M   'P 1'
#
loop_
_entity.id
_entity.type
_entity.pdbx_description
1 polymer ?
#
loop_
_entity_poly.entity_id
_entity_poly.type
_entity_poly.pdbx_seq_one_letter_code
_entity_poly.pdbx_strand_id
1 'polypeptide(L)'
;MIIPMMGSSTVQDLMNTIINMTAAASMLPPLFIMLAYLNLRRRLDHLPRDFKMGSRTTGITVVSMLIVIFAIGFVASTFPTGGNILTIIFYNVGGIVIFLGFAWWKYSKYVKGLTVEEKRIEASPASDAS
;
A
#
# COMPACT_ATOMS: atom_id res chain seq x y z
N MET A 1 -4.83 -19.49 13.57
CA MET A 1 -3.37 -19.24 13.48
C MET A 1 -2.61 -20.57 13.27
N ILE A 2 -2.83 -21.26 12.14
CA ILE A 2 -2.16 -22.56 11.90
C ILE A 2 -0.86 -22.36 11.12
N ILE A 3 -0.81 -21.34 10.27
CA ILE A 3 0.26 -21.13 9.29
C ILE A 3 1.63 -20.79 9.91
N PRO A 4 1.76 -19.84 10.87
CA PRO A 4 3.07 -19.54 11.45
C PRO A 4 3.55 -20.63 12.44
N MET A 5 2.66 -21.46 12.99
CA MET A 5 3.03 -22.61 13.84
C MET A 5 3.76 -23.72 13.08
N MET A 6 3.55 -23.86 11.77
CA MET A 6 4.21 -24.92 10.98
C MET A 6 5.67 -24.59 10.64
N GLY A 7 6.14 -23.37 10.90
CA GLY A 7 7.49 -22.90 10.53
C GLY A 7 8.45 -22.63 11.70
N SER A 8 7.97 -22.64 12.96
CA SER A 8 8.76 -22.21 14.12
C SER A 8 8.99 -23.36 15.11
N SER A 9 10.26 -23.71 15.37
CA SER A 9 10.65 -24.69 16.39
C SER A 9 10.60 -24.12 17.82
N THR A 10 10.45 -22.80 17.97
CA THR A 10 10.39 -22.10 19.26
C THR A 10 9.29 -21.03 19.30
N VAL A 11 8.82 -20.69 20.51
CA VAL A 11 7.85 -19.60 20.73
C VAL A 11 8.41 -18.25 20.29
N GLN A 12 9.71 -18.02 20.44
CA GLN A 12 10.34 -16.76 20.05
C GLN A 12 10.30 -16.55 18.52
N ASP A 13 10.58 -17.60 17.75
CA ASP A 13 10.52 -17.55 16.29
C ASP A 13 9.08 -17.37 15.79
N LEU A 14 8.13 -18.00 16.47
CA LEU A 14 6.71 -17.80 16.22
C LEU A 14 6.32 -16.32 16.41
N MET A 15 6.71 -15.74 17.55
CA MET A 15 6.42 -14.35 17.88
C MET A 15 7.05 -13.39 16.87
N ASN A 16 8.33 -13.59 16.54
CA ASN A 16 9.03 -12.78 15.55
C ASN A 16 8.37 -12.87 14.16
N THR A 17 7.92 -14.06 13.76
CA THR A 17 7.23 -14.27 12.47
C THR A 17 5.89 -13.52 12.43
N ILE A 18 5.08 -13.62 13.49
CA ILE A 18 3.79 -12.93 13.57
C ILE A 18 3.99 -11.42 13.58
N ILE A 19 4.94 -10.92 14.37
CA ILE A 19 5.26 -9.49 14.43
C ILE A 19 5.60 -8.96 13.04
N ASN A 20 6.46 -9.66 12.30
CA ASN A 20 6.87 -9.25 10.96
C ASN A 20 5.70 -9.32 9.95
N MET A 21 4.86 -10.35 10.00
CA MET A 21 3.65 -10.46 9.17
C MET A 21 2.66 -9.32 9.44
N THR A 22 2.38 -9.04 10.72
CA THR A 22 1.47 -7.97 11.13
C THR A 22 2.04 -6.59 10.79
N ALA A 23 3.36 -6.38 10.95
CA ALA A 23 4.03 -5.16 10.55
C ALA A 23 3.92 -4.93 9.03
N ALA A 24 4.22 -5.94 8.21
CA ALA A 24 4.11 -5.86 6.76
C ALA A 24 2.68 -5.52 6.30
N ALA A 25 1.67 -6.20 6.86
CA ALA A 25 0.27 -5.93 6.53
C ALA A 25 -0.19 -4.52 6.98
N SER A 26 0.25 -4.06 8.15
CA SER A 26 -0.15 -2.75 8.71
C SER A 26 0.52 -1.57 8.01
N MET A 27 1.66 -1.79 7.35
CA MET A 27 2.39 -0.75 6.61
C MET A 27 1.78 -0.46 5.23
N LEU A 28 0.98 -1.37 4.67
CA LEU A 28 0.36 -1.19 3.35
C LEU A 28 -0.62 0.00 3.28
N PRO A 29 -1.64 0.12 4.17
CA PRO A 29 -2.58 1.24 4.09
C PRO A 29 -1.91 2.62 4.19
N PRO A 30 -0.99 2.86 5.15
CA PRO A 30 -0.23 4.11 5.21
C PRO A 30 0.56 4.39 3.93
N LEU A 31 1.21 3.38 3.32
CA LEU A 31 1.96 3.55 2.07
C LEU A 31 1.07 3.98 0.91
N PHE A 32 -0.10 3.35 0.74
CA PHE A 32 -1.07 3.76 -0.29
C PHE A 32 -1.57 5.18 -0.08
N ILE A 33 -1.92 5.54 1.16
CA ILE A 33 -2.39 6.89 1.50
C ILE A 33 -1.30 7.93 1.27
N MET A 34 -0.05 7.64 1.66
CA MET A 34 1.08 8.54 1.45
C MET A 34 1.39 8.75 -0.04
N LEU A 35 1.35 7.69 -0.85
CA LEU A 35 1.49 7.79 -2.30
C LEU A 35 0.37 8.61 -2.94
N ALA A 36 -0.88 8.39 -2.51
CA ALA A 36 -2.02 9.19 -2.97
C ALA A 36 -1.85 10.67 -2.58
N TYR A 37 -1.46 10.96 -1.33
CA TYR A 37 -1.19 12.32 -0.87
C TYR A 37 -0.09 13.01 -1.67
N LEU A 38 1.02 12.30 -1.94
CA LEU A 38 2.12 12.82 -2.75
C LEU A 38 1.65 13.13 -4.18
N ASN A 39 0.85 12.25 -4.78
CA ASN A 39 0.27 12.46 -6.11
C ASN A 39 -0.65 13.68 -6.11
N LEU A 40 -1.54 13.78 -5.12
CA LEU A 40 -2.47 14.89 -4.94
C LEU A 40 -1.74 16.22 -4.72
N ARG A 41 -0.64 16.25 -3.96
CA ARG A 41 0.18 17.46 -3.72
C ARG A 41 1.01 17.87 -4.95
N ARG A 42 1.38 16.91 -5.80
CA ARG A 42 2.09 17.17 -7.06
C ARG A 42 1.16 17.66 -8.17
N ARG A 43 0.01 17.00 -8.37
CA ARG A 43 -0.89 17.23 -9.52
C ARG A 43 -2.11 18.10 -9.20
N LEU A 44 -2.65 18.04 -7.99
CA LEU A 44 -3.92 18.68 -7.60
C LEU A 44 -3.77 19.53 -6.33
N ASP A 45 -2.78 20.44 -6.33
CA ASP A 45 -2.53 21.32 -5.19
C ASP A 45 -3.53 22.49 -5.08
N HIS A 46 -4.24 22.78 -6.18
CA HIS A 46 -5.26 23.83 -6.26
C HIS A 46 -6.57 23.44 -5.58
N LEU A 47 -6.76 22.16 -5.22
CA LEU A 47 -7.98 21.72 -4.55
C LEU A 47 -8.07 22.32 -3.13
N PRO A 48 -9.25 22.83 -2.74
CA PRO A 48 -9.49 23.26 -1.36
C PRO A 48 -9.35 22.04 -0.42
N ARG A 49 -8.66 22.23 0.70
CA ARG A 49 -8.53 21.21 1.76
C ARG A 49 -8.57 21.91 3.09
N ASP A 50 -9.39 21.39 3.99
CA ASP A 50 -9.54 21.93 5.35
C ASP A 50 -8.24 21.82 6.16
N PHE A 51 -7.43 20.80 5.88
CA PHE A 51 -6.12 20.61 6.48
C PHE A 51 -5.02 20.47 5.42
N LYS A 52 -3.99 21.31 5.54
CA LYS A 52 -2.79 21.28 4.70
C LYS A 52 -1.56 21.19 5.60
N MET A 53 -0.78 20.12 5.44
CA MET A 53 0.49 19.98 6.13
C MET A 53 1.53 20.93 5.50
N GLY A 54 1.73 22.08 6.14
CA GLY A 54 2.72 23.09 5.78
C GLY A 54 2.65 23.56 4.31
N SER A 55 3.80 24.01 3.81
CA SER A 55 3.96 24.41 2.40
C SER A 55 3.93 23.21 1.45
N ARG A 56 3.77 23.45 0.14
CA ARG A 56 3.78 22.38 -0.88
C ARG A 56 5.06 21.56 -0.81
N THR A 57 6.20 22.24 -0.78
CA THR A 57 7.53 21.63 -0.74
C THR A 57 7.76 20.88 0.56
N THR A 58 7.41 21.47 1.71
CA THR A 58 7.55 20.80 3.02
C THR A 58 6.73 19.52 3.10
N GLY A 59 5.46 19.55 2.68
CA GLY A 59 4.61 18.36 2.66
C GLY A 59 5.11 17.26 1.72
N ILE A 60 5.62 17.63 0.54
CA ILE A 60 6.22 16.67 -0.40
C ILE A 60 7.49 16.04 0.20
N THR A 61 8.38 16.85 0.78
CA THR A 61 9.64 16.34 1.35
C THR A 61 9.39 15.38 2.50
N VAL A 62 8.53 15.76 3.45
CA VAL A 62 8.20 14.91 4.62
C VAL A 62 7.55 13.60 4.18
N VAL A 63 6.55 13.66 3.31
CA VAL A 63 5.88 12.44 2.84
C VAL A 63 6.81 11.57 2.00
N SER A 64 7.69 12.16 1.19
CA SER A 64 8.69 11.39 0.43
C SER A 64 9.67 10.67 1.36
N MET A 65 10.13 11.34 2.43
CA MET A 65 10.99 10.73 3.46
C MET A 65 10.25 9.59 4.17
N LEU A 66 9.00 9.79 4.57
CA LEU A 66 8.18 8.77 5.24
C LEU A 66 7.95 7.55 4.34
N ILE A 67 7.70 7.76 3.05
CA ILE A 67 7.57 6.66 2.08
C ILE A 67 8.84 5.82 2.05
N VAL A 68 10.03 6.44 2.05
CA VAL A 68 11.30 5.69 2.05
C VAL A 68 11.45 4.85 3.32
N ILE A 69 11.20 5.44 4.50
CA ILE A 69 11.30 4.73 5.78
C ILE A 69 10.31 3.56 5.85
N PHE A 70 9.05 3.81 5.47
CA PHE A 70 8.02 2.77 5.47
C PHE A 70 8.29 1.69 4.41
N ALA A 71 8.84 2.05 3.25
CA ALA A 71 9.21 1.08 2.23
C ALA A 71 10.33 0.14 2.72
N ILE A 72 11.36 0.70 3.37
CA ILE A 72 12.43 -0.12 3.98
C ILE A 72 11.86 -1.02 5.06
N GLY A 73 11.03 -0.48 5.97
CA GLY A 73 10.37 -1.26 7.02
C GLY A 73 9.47 -2.37 6.47
N PHE A 74 8.74 -2.08 5.39
CA PHE A 74 7.88 -3.05 4.71
C PHE A 74 8.69 -4.19 4.10
N VAL A 75 9.78 -3.88 3.38
CA VAL A 75 10.66 -4.89 2.80
C VAL A 75 11.31 -5.74 3.90
N ALA A 76 11.84 -5.12 4.95
CA ALA A 76 12.46 -5.85 6.07
C ALA A 76 11.45 -6.76 6.81
N SER A 77 10.21 -6.30 6.99
CA SER A 77 9.14 -7.08 7.64
C SER A 77 8.64 -8.20 6.72
N THR A 78 8.67 -7.99 5.40
CA THR A 78 8.28 -8.99 4.40
C THR A 78 9.35 -10.08 4.26
N PHE A 79 10.63 -9.73 4.40
CA PHE A 79 11.78 -10.63 4.23
C PHE A 79 12.62 -10.71 5.52
N PRO A 80 12.13 -11.37 6.58
CA PRO A 80 12.91 -11.55 7.80
C PRO A 80 14.16 -12.38 7.56
N THR A 81 15.28 -11.96 8.15
CA THR A 81 16.56 -12.68 8.07
C THR A 81 16.48 -14.01 8.82
N GLY A 82 16.86 -15.11 8.16
CA GLY A 82 16.97 -16.44 8.79
C GLY A 82 15.86 -17.45 8.44
N GLY A 83 14.86 -17.08 7.62
CA GLY A 83 13.83 -18.00 7.14
C GLY A 83 14.02 -18.44 5.69
N ASN A 84 13.43 -19.58 5.31
CA ASN A 84 13.45 -20.06 3.92
C ASN A 84 12.66 -19.08 3.02
N ILE A 85 13.35 -18.47 2.05
CA ILE A 85 12.81 -17.43 1.16
C ILE A 85 11.54 -17.89 0.45
N LEU A 86 11.46 -19.17 0.07
CA LEU A 86 10.31 -19.71 -0.64
C LEU A 86 9.05 -19.70 0.24
N THR A 87 9.20 -20.13 1.48
CA THR A 87 8.14 -20.14 2.50
C THR A 87 7.70 -18.71 2.85
N ILE A 88 8.65 -17.79 2.94
CA ILE A 88 8.39 -16.36 3.19
C ILE A 88 7.58 -15.75 2.05
N ILE A 89 7.96 -15.99 0.79
CA ILE A 89 7.25 -15.47 -0.39
C ILE A 89 5.80 -15.99 -0.43
N PHE A 90 5.59 -17.28 -0.17
CA PHE A 90 4.24 -17.85 -0.20
C PHE A 90 3.33 -17.30 0.91
N TYR A 91 3.84 -17.08 2.13
CA TYR A 91 3.01 -16.64 3.26
C TYR A 91 2.89 -15.12 3.41
N ASN A 92 3.97 -14.35 3.22
CA ASN A 92 3.94 -12.89 3.37
C ASN A 92 3.50 -12.19 2.09
N VAL A 93 4.06 -12.61 0.94
CA VAL A 93 3.89 -11.88 -0.34
C VAL A 93 2.70 -12.44 -1.12
N GLY A 94 2.42 -13.74 -1.01
CA GLY A 94 1.37 -14.41 -1.77
C GLY A 94 0.00 -13.76 -1.61
N GLY A 95 -0.43 -13.46 -0.38
CA GLY A 95 -1.72 -12.81 -0.13
C GLY A 95 -1.83 -11.43 -0.76
N ILE A 96 -0.76 -10.61 -0.65
CA ILE A 96 -0.70 -9.26 -1.21
C ILE A 96 -0.75 -9.30 -2.74
N VAL A 97 0.03 -10.19 -3.37
CA VAL A 97 0.08 -10.34 -4.82
C VAL A 97 -1.25 -10.84 -5.38
N ILE A 98 -1.87 -11.84 -4.75
CA ILE A 98 -3.18 -12.35 -5.17
C ILE A 98 -4.24 -11.24 -5.02
N PHE A 99 -4.25 -10.52 -3.89
CA PHE A 99 -5.21 -9.45 -3.65
C PHE A 99 -5.07 -8.30 -4.64
N LEU A 100 -3.85 -7.78 -4.84
CA LEU A 100 -3.58 -6.71 -5.80
C LEU A 100 -3.84 -7.17 -7.24
N GLY A 101 -3.45 -8.39 -7.59
CA GLY A 101 -3.73 -8.97 -8.91
C GLY A 101 -5.23 -9.09 -9.18
N PHE A 102 -6.00 -9.54 -8.20
CA PHE A 102 -7.46 -9.62 -8.30
C PHE A 102 -8.11 -8.24 -8.38
N ALA A 103 -7.68 -7.29 -7.56
CA ALA A 103 -8.15 -5.91 -7.58
C ALA A 103 -7.88 -5.25 -8.95
N TRP A 104 -6.66 -5.41 -9.47
CA TRP A 104 -6.28 -4.94 -10.80
C TRP A 104 -7.12 -5.59 -11.89
N TRP A 105 -7.33 -6.90 -11.81
CA TRP A 105 -8.15 -7.62 -12.80
C TRP A 105 -9.60 -7.14 -12.81
N LYS A 106 -10.22 -7.01 -11.63
CA LYS A 106 -11.58 -6.47 -11.48
C LYS A 106 -11.68 -5.04 -11.99
N TYR A 107 -10.74 -4.17 -11.62
CA TYR A 107 -10.69 -2.80 -12.10
C TYR A 107 -10.51 -2.72 -13.61
N SER A 108 -9.60 -3.50 -14.18
CA SER A 108 -9.38 -3.55 -15.63
C SER A 108 -10.62 -4.07 -16.37
N LYS A 109 -11.34 -5.05 -15.80
CA LYS A 109 -12.62 -5.53 -16.36
C LYS A 109 -13.70 -4.46 -16.29
N TYR A 110 -13.79 -3.71 -15.19
CA TYR A 110 -14.71 -2.58 -15.03
C TYR A 110 -14.43 -1.49 -16.08
N VAL A 111 -13.18 -1.01 -16.18
CA VAL A 111 -12.78 0.00 -17.16
C VAL A 111 -12.99 -0.46 -18.61
N LYS A 112 -12.82 -1.76 -18.89
CA LYS A 112 -13.12 -2.32 -20.23
C LYS A 112 -14.62 -2.35 -20.54
N GLY A 113 -15.47 -2.41 -19.51
CA GLY A 113 -16.92 -2.38 -19.64
C GLY A 113 -17.52 -0.98 -19.78
N LEU A 114 -16.79 0.08 -19.44
CA LEU A 114 -17.27 1.45 -19.58
C LEU A 114 -17.29 1.92 -21.03
N THR A 115 -18.40 2.56 -21.41
CA THR A 115 -18.53 3.31 -22.67
C THR A 115 -17.64 4.56 -22.66
N VAL A 116 -17.38 5.13 -23.85
CA VAL A 116 -16.47 6.27 -24.03
C VAL A 116 -16.95 7.51 -23.24
N GLU A 117 -18.27 7.70 -23.12
CA GLU A 117 -18.85 8.80 -22.33
C GLU A 117 -18.69 8.59 -20.82
N GLU A 118 -18.90 7.37 -20.32
CA GLU A 118 -18.70 7.05 -18.90
C GLU A 118 -17.24 7.23 -18.47
N LYS A 119 -16.29 6.85 -19.33
CA LYS A 119 -14.85 7.10 -19.10
C LYS A 119 -14.51 8.57 -19.03
N ARG A 120 -15.23 9.40 -19.79
CA ARG A 120 -15.02 10.84 -19.86
C ARG A 120 -15.59 11.53 -18.62
N ILE A 121 -16.71 11.05 -18.10
CA ILE A 121 -17.31 11.52 -16.83
C ILE A 121 -16.45 11.08 -15.63
N GLU A 122 -15.94 9.85 -15.62
CA GLU A 122 -15.06 9.34 -14.54
C GLU A 122 -13.68 10.02 -14.55
N ALA A 123 -13.16 10.40 -15.73
CA ALA A 123 -11.90 11.13 -15.86
C ALA A 123 -12.03 12.64 -15.67
N SER A 124 -13.25 13.19 -15.67
CA SER A 124 -13.46 14.59 -15.34
C SER A 124 -13.15 14.80 -13.86
N PRO A 125 -12.30 15.76 -13.50
CA PRO A 125 -12.08 16.10 -12.10
C PRO A 125 -13.43 16.51 -11.50
N ALA A 126 -13.71 16.08 -10.26
CA ALA A 126 -14.91 16.43 -9.51
C ALA A 126 -14.88 17.93 -9.11
N SER A 127 -14.88 18.84 -10.09
CA SER A 127 -14.96 20.29 -9.91
C SER A 127 -16.39 20.81 -9.81
N ASP A 128 -17.40 19.95 -9.98
CA ASP A 128 -18.79 20.38 -10.15
C ASP A 128 -19.68 20.05 -8.95
N ALA A 129 -19.10 19.71 -7.80
CA ALA A 129 -19.81 19.71 -6.52
C ALA A 129 -19.58 21.07 -5.84
N SER A 130 -20.51 21.98 -6.14
CA SER A 130 -20.75 23.30 -5.54
C SER A 130 -20.36 23.46 -4.07
#